data_AF-A0AAV0T4Y5-F1
#
_entry.id   AF-A0AAV0T4Y5-F1
#
_cell.length_a   1.000
_cell.length_b   1.000
_cell.length_c   1.000
_cell.angle_alpha   90.00
_cell.angle_beta   90.00
_cell.angle_gamma   90.00
#
_symmetry.space_group_name_H-M   'P 1'
#
loop_
_entity.id
_entity.type
_entity.pdbx_description
1 polymer ?
#
loop_
_entity_poly.entity_id
_entity_poly.type
_entity_poly.pdbx_seq_one_letter_code
_entity_poly.pdbx_strand_id
1 'polypeptide(L)'
;MYQGLMEYRNRTTDHPTQVWLDDWKARTTSLSGSALLAPLIDNRDDWDKLRERGYGSDDLLRRCDVAKKSSFAWHTICAILHNVDIKALTGKPAEADEAVPDRIRRHLEASRSHGDYRRAFQDASTLQDWSVLHAFFATSLAHESVQRTLQY
;
A
#
# COMPACT_ATOMS: atom_id res chain seq x y z
N MET A 1 0.06 -7.58 2.82
CA MET A 1 -0.58 -7.98 4.09
C MET A 1 0.35 -8.87 4.92
N TYR A 2 0.60 -10.13 4.52
CA TYR A 2 1.40 -11.07 5.32
C TYR A 2 2.83 -10.59 5.65
N GLN A 3 3.54 -10.04 4.67
CA GLN A 3 4.87 -9.46 4.90
C GLN A 3 4.84 -8.34 5.96
N GLY A 4 3.86 -7.45 5.92
CA GLY A 4 3.70 -6.38 6.90
C GLY A 4 3.36 -6.89 8.31
N LEU A 5 2.57 -7.97 8.43
CA LEU A 5 2.33 -8.63 9.72
C LEU A 5 3.62 -9.20 10.31
N MET A 6 4.47 -9.81 9.48
CA MET A 6 5.76 -10.38 9.93
C MET A 6 6.79 -9.29 10.27
N GLU A 7 6.84 -8.21 9.48
CA GLU A 7 7.65 -7.03 9.80
C GLU A 7 7.21 -6.40 11.14
N TYR A 8 5.90 -6.28 11.38
CA TYR A 8 5.39 -5.82 12.67
C TYR A 8 5.76 -6.76 13.81
N ARG A 9 5.54 -8.07 13.63
CA ARG A 9 5.90 -9.11 14.60
C ARG A 9 7.39 -9.06 14.98
N ASN A 10 8.27 -8.83 14.01
CA ASN A 10 9.71 -8.77 14.24
C ASN A 10 10.16 -7.47 14.91
N ARG A 11 9.44 -6.37 14.71
CA ARG A 11 9.76 -5.06 15.30
C ARG A 11 9.24 -4.89 16.72
N THR A 12 8.08 -5.46 17.04
CA THR A 12 7.47 -5.30 18.36
C THR A 12 8.20 -6.10 19.42
N THR A 13 8.38 -5.53 20.62
CA THR A 13 8.93 -6.22 21.80
C THR A 13 7.84 -6.78 22.72
N ASP A 14 6.57 -6.46 22.46
CA ASP A 14 5.42 -6.96 23.23
C ASP A 14 5.19 -8.45 22.94
N HIS A 15 5.54 -9.30 23.90
CA HIS A 15 5.49 -10.75 23.75
C HIS A 15 4.06 -11.28 23.48
N PRO A 16 3.00 -10.82 24.19
CA PRO A 16 1.62 -11.16 23.83
C PRO A 16 1.26 -10.85 22.38
N THR A 17 1.68 -9.70 21.85
CA THR A 17 1.46 -9.34 20.44
C THR A 17 2.23 -10.27 19.49
N GLN A 18 3.47 -10.65 19.81
CA GLN A 18 4.22 -11.60 19.00
C GLN A 18 3.52 -12.95 18.91
N VAL A 19 3.09 -13.51 20.05
CA VAL A 19 2.37 -14.79 20.12
C VAL A 19 1.07 -14.73 19.32
N TRP A 20 0.30 -13.65 19.48
CA TRP A 20 -0.93 -13.45 18.72
C TRP A 20 -0.69 -13.37 17.20
N LEU A 21 0.34 -12.66 16.74
CA LEU A 21 0.66 -12.56 15.32
C LEU A 21 1.15 -13.90 14.74
N ASP A 22 1.90 -14.69 15.52
CA ASP A 22 2.35 -16.03 15.12
C ASP A 22 1.16 -17.00 15.03
N ASP A 23 0.22 -16.94 15.98
CA ASP A 23 -1.01 -17.73 15.98
C ASP A 23 -1.92 -17.34 14.80
N TRP A 24 -2.13 -16.04 14.56
CA TRP A 24 -2.91 -15.57 13.42
C TRP A 24 -2.31 -16.02 12.08
N LYS A 25 -0.98 -15.99 11.95
CA LYS A 25 -0.27 -16.58 10.82
C LYS A 25 -0.56 -18.07 10.70
N ALA A 26 -0.40 -18.85 11.77
CA ALA A 26 -0.63 -20.29 11.74
C ALA A 26 -2.05 -20.63 11.28
N ARG A 27 -3.07 -19.91 11.78
CA ARG A 27 -4.47 -20.08 11.35
C ARG A 27 -4.72 -19.76 9.87
N THR A 28 -3.96 -18.82 9.30
CA THR A 28 -4.15 -18.36 7.91
C THR A 28 -3.28 -19.10 6.90
N THR A 29 -2.17 -19.72 7.32
CA THR A 29 -1.27 -20.49 6.45
C THR A 29 -1.46 -22.00 6.53
N SER A 30 -2.02 -22.51 7.63
CA SER A 30 -2.35 -23.93 7.78
C SER A 30 -3.65 -24.25 7.06
N LEU A 31 -3.60 -24.38 5.73
CA LEU A 31 -4.77 -24.67 4.90
C LEU A 31 -4.58 -26.00 4.17
N SER A 32 -5.03 -27.08 4.83
CA SER A 32 -5.26 -28.40 4.23
C SER A 32 -6.73 -28.80 4.47
N GLY A 33 -7.59 -28.73 3.45
CA GLY A 33 -8.91 -29.40 3.43
C GLY A 33 -10.18 -28.54 3.64
N SER A 34 -11.27 -28.91 2.95
CA SER A 34 -12.49 -28.11 2.62
C SER A 34 -13.32 -27.46 3.75
N ALA A 35 -12.94 -27.56 5.02
CA ALA A 35 -13.49 -26.76 6.14
C ALA A 35 -12.94 -25.30 6.15
N LEU A 36 -12.61 -24.78 4.97
CA LEU A 36 -11.34 -24.13 4.63
C LEU A 36 -11.35 -22.59 4.73
N LEU A 37 -12.50 -21.97 5.02
CA LEU A 37 -12.65 -20.50 4.95
C LEU A 37 -13.11 -19.86 6.26
N ALA A 38 -13.64 -20.61 7.23
CA ALA A 38 -14.16 -20.00 8.46
C ALA A 38 -13.10 -19.15 9.20
N PRO A 39 -11.83 -19.58 9.38
CA PRO A 39 -10.80 -18.74 10.00
C PRO A 39 -10.34 -17.55 9.13
N LEU A 40 -10.52 -17.63 7.80
CA LEU A 40 -10.28 -16.52 6.87
C LEU A 40 -11.44 -15.51 6.86
N ILE A 41 -12.64 -15.95 7.25
CA ILE A 41 -13.87 -15.16 7.32
C ILE A 41 -14.07 -14.56 8.73
N ASP A 42 -13.67 -15.29 9.77
CA ASP A 42 -13.84 -14.94 11.19
C ASP A 42 -12.52 -14.42 11.81
N ASN A 43 -11.91 -13.45 11.13
CA ASN A 43 -10.70 -12.77 11.60
C ASN A 43 -10.98 -11.33 12.06
N ARG A 44 -12.25 -11.02 12.37
CA ARG A 44 -12.66 -9.67 12.78
C ARG A 44 -11.92 -9.23 14.03
N ASP A 45 -11.84 -10.09 15.04
CA ASP A 45 -11.16 -9.79 16.31
C ASP A 45 -9.67 -9.52 16.10
N ASP A 46 -9.03 -10.21 15.14
CA ASP A 46 -7.65 -9.95 14.77
C ASP A 46 -7.49 -8.57 14.11
N TRP A 47 -8.42 -8.20 13.22
CA TRP A 47 -8.43 -6.85 12.64
C TRP A 47 -8.72 -5.76 13.67
N ASP A 48 -9.61 -6.02 14.64
CA ASP A 48 -9.91 -5.12 15.77
C ASP A 48 -8.64 -4.92 16.62
N LYS A 49 -7.97 -6.00 17.03
CA LYS A 49 -6.70 -5.96 17.77
C LYS A 49 -5.58 -5.24 17.00
N LEU A 50 -5.51 -5.45 15.68
CA LEU A 50 -4.53 -4.78 14.82
C LEU A 50 -4.80 -3.27 14.72
N ARG A 51 -6.07 -2.88 14.68
CA ARG A 51 -6.51 -1.47 14.72
C ARG A 51 -6.12 -0.79 16.02
N GLU A 52 -6.40 -1.41 17.16
CA GLU A 52 -6.02 -0.92 18.49
C GLU A 52 -4.51 -0.70 18.61
N ARG A 53 -3.72 -1.55 17.95
CA ARG A 53 -2.25 -1.49 17.91
C ARG A 53 -1.69 -0.58 16.82
N GLY A 54 -2.54 0.19 16.14
CA GLY A 54 -2.12 1.13 15.10
C GLY A 54 -1.42 0.45 13.92
N TYR A 55 -1.69 -0.84 13.68
CA TYR A 55 -1.05 -1.66 12.64
C TYR A 55 0.49 -1.67 12.74
N GLY A 56 1.03 -1.48 13.94
CA GLY A 56 2.47 -1.38 14.15
C GLY A 56 3.14 -0.21 13.41
N SER A 57 2.39 0.83 13.04
CA SER A 57 2.86 1.93 12.17
C SER A 57 3.21 1.51 10.74
N ASP A 58 2.72 0.37 10.25
CA ASP A 58 2.85 -0.02 8.85
C ASP A 58 1.63 0.41 8.03
N ASP A 59 1.88 1.25 7.02
CA ASP A 59 0.82 1.84 6.22
C ASP A 59 0.24 0.93 5.15
N LEU A 60 1.06 0.04 4.60
CA LEU A 60 0.57 -0.96 3.68
C LEU A 60 -0.37 -1.91 4.43
N LEU A 61 0.03 -2.33 5.62
CA LEU A 61 -0.77 -3.17 6.50
C LEU A 61 -2.08 -2.48 6.92
N ARG A 62 -2.01 -1.20 7.29
CA ARG A 62 -3.20 -0.37 7.60
C ARG A 62 -4.19 -0.27 6.45
N ARG A 63 -3.70 -0.28 5.21
CA ARG A 63 -4.52 -0.23 3.99
C ARG A 63 -5.09 -1.60 3.63
N CYS A 64 -4.41 -2.69 3.98
CA CYS A 64 -4.94 -4.05 3.82
C CYS A 64 -6.14 -4.38 4.73
N ASP A 65 -6.53 -3.50 5.65
CA ASP A 65 -7.71 -3.68 6.49
C ASP A 65 -8.97 -3.94 5.64
N VAL A 66 -9.72 -4.98 6.01
CA VAL A 66 -10.95 -5.42 5.34
C VAL A 66 -11.96 -4.28 5.16
N ALA A 67 -12.04 -3.36 6.12
CA ALA A 67 -12.94 -2.20 6.06
C ALA A 67 -12.54 -1.19 4.96
N LYS A 68 -11.32 -1.29 4.43
CA LYS A 68 -10.75 -0.37 3.43
C LYS A 68 -10.55 -1.02 2.07
N LYS A 69 -11.13 -2.19 1.81
CA LYS A 69 -10.96 -2.95 0.55
C LYS A 69 -11.06 -2.10 -0.71
N SER A 70 -12.09 -1.27 -0.84
CA SER A 70 -12.26 -0.41 -2.02
C SER A 70 -11.13 0.61 -2.15
N SER A 71 -10.76 1.29 -1.05
CA SER A 71 -9.62 2.21 -1.04
C SER A 71 -8.30 1.49 -1.37
N PHE A 72 -8.09 0.29 -0.83
CA PHE A 72 -6.91 -0.50 -1.09
C PHE A 72 -6.82 -0.95 -2.56
N ALA A 73 -7.95 -1.31 -3.17
CA ALA A 73 -8.01 -1.64 -4.59
C ALA A 73 -7.57 -0.45 -5.45
N TRP A 74 -8.07 0.75 -5.16
CA TRP A 74 -7.63 1.99 -5.84
C TRP A 74 -6.13 2.23 -5.70
N HIS A 75 -5.58 2.10 -4.49
CA HIS A 75 -4.14 2.21 -4.28
C HIS A 75 -3.35 1.13 -5.05
N THR A 76 -3.84 -0.10 -5.08
CA THR A 76 -3.20 -1.22 -5.76
C THR A 76 -3.19 -1.03 -7.27
N ILE A 77 -4.34 -0.68 -7.85
CA ILE A 77 -4.47 -0.43 -9.29
C ILE A 77 -3.58 0.75 -9.70
N CYS A 78 -3.63 1.87 -8.95
CA CYS A 78 -2.78 3.03 -9.22
C CYS A 78 -1.29 2.69 -9.17
N ALA A 79 -0.84 1.95 -8.14
CA ALA A 79 0.55 1.54 -7.99
C ALA A 79 1.02 0.61 -9.12
N ILE A 80 0.12 -0.20 -9.68
CA ILE A 80 0.45 -1.10 -10.80
C ILE A 80 0.47 -0.33 -12.12
N LEU A 81 -0.58 0.43 -12.43
CA LEU A 81 -0.73 1.12 -13.71
C LEU A 81 0.26 2.27 -13.89
N HIS A 82 0.52 3.03 -12.82
CA HIS A 82 1.35 4.25 -12.87
C HIS A 82 2.72 4.06 -12.25
N ASN A 83 3.21 2.82 -12.11
CA ASN A 83 4.49 2.56 -11.45
C ASN A 83 5.65 3.35 -12.08
N VAL A 84 5.66 3.46 -13.42
CA VAL A 84 6.68 4.20 -14.16
C VAL A 84 6.63 5.69 -13.85
N ASP A 85 5.44 6.29 -13.88
CA ASP A 85 5.25 7.71 -13.61
C ASP A 85 5.54 8.06 -12.15
N ILE A 86 5.15 7.18 -11.21
CA ILE A 86 5.45 7.31 -9.78
C ILE A 86 6.96 7.19 -9.53
N LYS A 87 7.67 6.32 -10.26
CA LYS A 87 9.15 6.23 -10.19
C LYS A 87 9.80 7.53 -10.66
N ALA A 88 9.35 8.07 -11.79
CA ALA A 88 9.84 9.34 -12.30
C ALA A 88 9.60 10.47 -11.29
N LEU A 89 8.38 10.60 -10.76
CA LEU A 89 8.01 11.59 -9.75
C LEU A 89 8.85 11.49 -8.46
N THR A 90 9.22 10.28 -8.04
CA THR A 90 9.98 10.07 -6.80
C THR A 90 11.50 10.10 -6.99
N GLY A 91 11.99 10.20 -8.24
CA GLY A 91 13.42 10.14 -8.54
C GLY A 91 14.09 8.82 -8.16
N LYS A 92 13.32 7.76 -7.88
CA LYS A 92 13.86 6.43 -7.49
C LYS A 92 14.09 5.57 -8.74
N PRO A 93 15.27 4.92 -8.88
CA PRO A 93 15.60 4.16 -10.08
C PRO A 93 14.62 3.01 -10.34
N ALA A 94 14.43 2.71 -11.63
CA ALA A 94 13.36 1.84 -12.11
C ALA A 94 13.51 0.36 -11.73
N GLU A 95 14.65 -0.08 -11.22
CA GLU A 95 14.94 -1.50 -11.01
C GLU A 95 14.57 -2.06 -9.62
N ALA A 96 14.31 -1.21 -8.62
CA ALA A 96 14.23 -1.69 -7.23
C ALA A 96 12.94 -2.43 -6.83
N ASP A 97 11.86 -2.41 -7.64
CA ASP A 97 10.53 -2.87 -7.21
C ASP A 97 9.82 -3.70 -8.29
N GLU A 98 10.21 -4.96 -8.43
CA GLU A 98 9.47 -5.91 -9.27
C GLU A 98 8.16 -6.34 -8.63
N ALA A 99 8.14 -6.52 -7.30
CA ALA A 99 6.97 -7.06 -6.60
C ALA A 99 5.89 -5.99 -6.35
N VAL A 100 4.62 -6.42 -6.40
CA VAL A 100 3.45 -5.55 -6.19
C VAL A 100 3.48 -4.80 -4.84
N PRO A 101 3.83 -5.42 -3.70
CA PRO A 101 3.90 -4.71 -2.42
C PRO A 101 4.84 -3.50 -2.45
N ASP A 102 5.98 -3.60 -3.12
CA ASP A 102 6.97 -2.52 -3.17
C ASP A 102 6.47 -1.35 -4.01
N ARG A 103 5.81 -1.65 -5.14
CA ARG A 103 5.10 -0.63 -5.94
C ARG A 103 4.05 0.12 -5.11
N ILE A 104 3.27 -0.60 -4.29
CA ILE A 104 2.28 0.03 -3.41
C ILE A 104 2.96 0.87 -2.34
N ARG A 105 4.06 0.40 -1.73
CA ARG A 105 4.83 1.20 -0.77
C ARG A 105 5.36 2.49 -1.40
N ARG A 106 5.93 2.43 -2.61
CA ARG A 106 6.36 3.61 -3.36
C ARG A 106 5.20 4.57 -3.61
N HIS A 107 4.04 4.06 -4.08
CA HIS A 107 2.84 4.86 -4.26
C HIS A 107 2.43 5.59 -2.98
N LEU A 108 2.36 4.86 -1.86
CA LEU A 108 1.97 5.43 -0.57
C LEU A 108 2.98 6.46 -0.06
N GLU A 109 4.27 6.25 -0.30
CA GLU A 109 5.34 7.21 0.01
C GLU A 109 5.24 8.46 -0.87
N ALA A 110 5.08 8.30 -2.18
CA ALA A 110 4.88 9.41 -3.12
C ALA A 110 3.67 10.26 -2.74
N SER A 111 2.55 9.62 -2.38
CA SER A 111 1.35 10.29 -1.90
C SER A 111 1.58 11.06 -0.59
N ARG A 112 2.58 10.70 0.22
CA ARG A 112 2.91 11.47 1.43
C ARG A 112 3.73 12.69 1.12
N SER A 113 4.77 12.51 0.31
CA SER A 113 5.77 13.52 0.01
C SER A 113 5.30 14.54 -1.04
N HIS A 114 4.40 14.16 -1.95
CA HIS A 114 3.94 15.02 -3.03
C HIS A 114 2.46 15.39 -2.84
N GLY A 115 2.22 16.62 -2.36
CA GLY A 115 0.88 17.14 -2.07
C GLY A 115 -0.07 17.11 -3.25
N ASP A 116 0.39 17.53 -4.42
CA ASP A 116 -0.44 17.59 -5.63
C ASP A 116 -0.76 16.22 -6.19
N TYR A 117 0.20 15.28 -6.14
CA TYR A 117 -0.05 13.88 -6.49
C TYR A 117 -1.13 13.25 -5.60
N ARG A 118 -1.05 13.49 -4.29
CA ARG A 118 -2.07 13.02 -3.34
C ARG A 118 -3.46 13.58 -3.66
N ARG A 119 -3.55 14.87 -3.99
CA ARG A 119 -4.81 15.50 -4.39
C ARG A 119 -5.36 14.86 -5.66
N ALA A 120 -4.53 14.73 -6.70
CA ALA A 120 -4.92 14.09 -7.97
C ALA A 120 -5.40 12.64 -7.76
N PHE A 121 -4.73 11.87 -6.91
CA PHE A 121 -5.18 10.51 -6.56
C PHE A 121 -6.53 10.51 -5.81
N GLN A 122 -6.71 11.42 -4.85
CA GLN A 122 -7.97 11.53 -4.11
C GLN A 122 -9.13 11.91 -5.04
N ASP A 123 -8.91 12.87 -5.94
CA ASP A 123 -9.91 13.30 -6.92
C ASP A 123 -10.23 12.15 -7.90
N ALA A 124 -9.22 11.49 -8.46
CA ALA A 124 -9.40 10.34 -9.34
C ALA A 124 -10.19 9.21 -8.67
N SER A 125 -9.86 8.87 -7.43
CA SER A 125 -10.57 7.81 -6.69
C SER A 125 -11.99 8.18 -6.29
N THR A 126 -12.26 9.46 -6.02
CA THR A 126 -13.59 9.97 -5.66
C THR A 126 -14.50 10.04 -6.88
N LEU A 127 -13.98 10.56 -7.99
CA LEU A 127 -14.68 10.68 -9.27
C LEU A 127 -14.74 9.37 -10.05
N GLN A 128 -13.98 8.36 -9.61
CA GLN A 128 -13.74 7.11 -10.33
C GLN A 128 -13.19 7.33 -11.75
N ASP A 129 -12.34 8.34 -11.91
CA ASP A 129 -11.81 8.76 -13.21
C ASP A 129 -10.28 8.83 -13.19
N TRP A 130 -9.66 7.89 -13.91
CA TRP A 130 -8.21 7.81 -14.07
C TRP A 130 -7.63 8.95 -14.92
N SER A 131 -8.45 9.63 -15.72
CA SER A 131 -8.00 10.73 -16.58
C SER A 131 -7.36 11.88 -15.79
N VAL A 132 -7.84 12.10 -14.56
CA VAL A 132 -7.30 13.10 -13.62
C VAL A 132 -5.85 12.80 -13.27
N LEU A 133 -5.52 11.53 -13.01
CA LEU A 133 -4.16 11.10 -12.72
C LEU A 133 -3.27 11.15 -13.97
N HIS A 134 -3.79 10.78 -15.13
CA HIS A 134 -3.05 10.90 -16.40
C HIS A 134 -2.68 12.36 -16.70
N ALA A 135 -3.63 13.28 -16.54
CA ALA A 135 -3.41 14.71 -16.74
C ALA A 135 -2.37 15.27 -15.75
N PHE A 136 -2.43 14.84 -14.49
CA PHE A 136 -1.42 15.19 -13.48
C PHE A 136 -0.02 14.74 -13.93
N PHE A 137 0.17 13.45 -14.23
CA PHE A 137 1.49 12.93 -14.59
C PHE A 137 2.03 13.57 -15.86
N ALA A 138 1.19 13.76 -16.89
CA ALA A 138 1.58 14.46 -18.11
C ALA A 138 2.09 15.87 -17.81
N THR A 139 1.41 16.61 -16.93
CA THR A 139 1.79 17.98 -16.57
C THR A 139 3.05 18.03 -15.73
N SER A 140 3.15 17.21 -14.69
CA SER A 140 4.29 17.19 -13.77
C SER A 140 5.58 16.75 -14.45
N LEU A 141 5.52 15.71 -15.29
CA LEU A 141 6.69 15.20 -16.00
C LEU A 141 7.13 16.12 -17.15
N ALA A 142 6.17 16.78 -17.83
CA ALA A 142 6.50 17.85 -18.78
C ALA A 142 7.23 19.00 -18.08
N HIS A 143 6.76 19.45 -16.91
CA HIS A 143 7.41 20.53 -16.16
C HIS A 143 8.84 20.16 -15.71
N GLU A 144 9.06 18.93 -15.24
CA GLU A 144 10.40 18.45 -14.89
C GLU A 144 11.36 18.41 -16.08
N SER A 145 10.89 17.96 -17.25
CA SER A 145 11.72 17.94 -18.46
C SER A 145 12.19 19.34 -18.87
N VAL A 146 11.28 20.33 -18.81
CA VAL A 146 11.58 21.74 -19.13
C VAL A 146 12.59 22.34 -18.14
N GLN A 147 12.43 22.05 -16.84
CA GLN A 147 13.37 22.54 -15.83
C GLN A 147 14.78 21.97 -15.99
N ARG A 148 14.93 20.70 -16.40
CA ARG A 148 16.25 20.11 -16.68
C ARG A 148 16.91 20.72 -17.91
N THR A 149 16.14 21.07 -18.95
CA THR A 149 16.69 21.70 -20.16
C THR A 149 17.20 23.12 -19.90
N LEU A 150 16.61 23.86 -18.96
CA LEU A 150 16.99 25.24 -18.63
C LEU A 150 18.18 25.34 -17.66
N GLN A 151 18.70 24.22 -17.15
CA GLN A 151 19.85 24.15 -16.23
C GLN A 151 21.17 23.82 -16.95
N TYR A 152 21.16 23.67 -18.28
CA TYR A 152 22.31 23.54 -19.16
C TYR A 152 22.40 24.76 -20.09
#